data_AF-A0A955DFX8-F1
#
_entry.id   AF-A0A955DFX8-F1
#
_cell.length_a   1.000
_cell.length_b   1.000
_cell.length_c   1.000
_cell.angle_alpha   90.00
_cell.angle_beta   90.00
_cell.angle_gamma   90.00
#
_symmetry.space_group_name_H-M   'P 1'
#
loop_
_entity.id
_entity.type
_entity.pdbx_description
1 polymer ?
#
loop_
_entity_poly.entity_id
_entity_poly.type
_entity_poly.pdbx_seq_one_letter_code
_entity_poly.pdbx_strand_id
1 'polypeptide(L)'
;MSRAPVLLAGLVLTIVAAARSAAQNAAMDPNALEPGVTFRVYHVGYPMDRLYDLLDDQTPNVDERRDVVDWPDQGDFGGFEDHFVVHVRGYLAVDAPGRYEFRLTTDDGSRLMIDGAEIIDHDGLHAATAKTGAAD
;
A
#
# COMPACT_ATOMS: atom_id res chain seq x y z
N MET A 1 -19.62 -65.33 -2.57
CA MET A 1 -18.53 -64.72 -1.78
C MET A 1 -18.78 -63.23 -1.74
N SER A 2 -19.17 -62.74 -0.57
CA SER A 2 -19.55 -61.35 -0.28
C SER A 2 -18.31 -60.49 -0.07
N ARG A 3 -18.26 -59.29 -0.66
CA ARG A 3 -17.46 -58.16 -0.13
C ARG A 3 -18.25 -56.86 -0.25
N ALA A 4 -18.36 -56.21 0.90
CA ALA A 4 -19.14 -55.04 1.25
C ALA A 4 -18.57 -53.73 0.64
N PRO A 5 -19.31 -52.61 0.65
CA PRO A 5 -18.88 -51.35 0.07
C PRO A 5 -17.92 -50.61 1.01
N VAL A 6 -16.93 -49.91 0.45
CA VAL A 6 -16.09 -48.97 1.19
C VAL A 6 -16.75 -47.60 1.12
N LEU A 7 -17.29 -47.14 2.25
CA LEU A 7 -17.57 -45.72 2.48
C LEU A 7 -16.25 -45.01 2.75
N LEU A 8 -15.86 -44.09 1.87
CA LEU A 8 -14.78 -43.15 2.17
C LEU A 8 -15.39 -41.91 2.81
N ALA A 9 -15.08 -41.73 4.09
CA ALA A 9 -15.44 -40.57 4.88
C ALA A 9 -14.55 -39.37 4.50
N GLY A 10 -15.17 -38.21 4.36
CA GLY A 10 -14.66 -36.90 4.78
C GLY A 10 -13.43 -36.33 4.08
N LEU A 11 -13.63 -35.26 3.31
CA LEU A 11 -12.74 -34.11 3.39
C LEU A 11 -13.59 -32.83 3.41
N VAL A 12 -13.84 -32.34 4.62
CA VAL A 12 -14.20 -30.93 4.82
C VAL A 12 -12.92 -30.16 4.53
N LEU A 13 -12.82 -29.51 3.37
CA LEU A 13 -11.77 -28.53 3.14
C LEU A 13 -12.20 -27.27 3.90
N THR A 14 -11.70 -27.18 5.12
CA THR A 14 -11.87 -26.05 6.01
C THR A 14 -11.43 -24.75 5.34
N ILE A 15 -12.29 -23.75 5.50
CA ILE A 15 -12.13 -22.36 5.10
C ILE A 15 -10.93 -21.80 5.87
N VAL A 16 -9.77 -21.65 5.24
CA VAL A 16 -8.61 -20.92 5.83
C VAL A 16 -8.27 -19.66 5.03
N ALA A 17 -9.22 -19.13 4.24
CA ALA A 17 -9.03 -17.84 3.59
C ALA A 17 -9.33 -16.65 4.54
N ALA A 18 -10.26 -16.80 5.49
CA ALA A 18 -10.72 -15.70 6.35
C ALA A 18 -9.78 -15.34 7.51
N ALA A 19 -8.87 -16.24 7.90
CA ALA A 19 -7.99 -16.01 9.06
C ALA A 19 -6.75 -15.17 8.71
N ARG A 20 -6.36 -15.09 7.43
CA ARG A 20 -5.18 -14.32 7.01
C ARG A 20 -5.45 -12.81 6.95
N SER A 21 -6.70 -12.39 6.71
CA SER A 21 -7.10 -10.98 6.73
C SER A 21 -7.28 -10.43 8.15
N ALA A 22 -7.79 -11.24 9.09
CA ALA A 22 -7.97 -10.81 10.48
C ALA A 22 -6.65 -10.57 11.23
N ALA A 23 -5.57 -11.26 10.86
CA ALA A 23 -4.25 -11.09 11.48
C ALA A 23 -3.50 -9.84 10.98
N GLN A 24 -3.82 -9.33 9.79
CA GLN A 24 -3.27 -8.07 9.28
C GLN A 24 -3.91 -6.84 9.96
N ASN A 25 -5.16 -6.96 10.42
CA ASN A 25 -5.88 -5.92 11.16
C ASN A 25 -5.80 -6.10 12.70
N ALA A 26 -4.80 -6.83 13.21
CA ALA A 26 -4.57 -6.84 14.65
C ALA A 26 -4.33 -5.39 15.09
N ALA A 27 -5.31 -4.83 15.81
CA ALA A 27 -5.31 -3.44 16.25
C ALA A 27 -3.99 -3.13 16.95
N MET A 28 -3.11 -2.43 16.22
CA MET A 28 -1.82 -1.99 16.75
C MET A 28 -2.13 -1.00 17.87
N ASP A 29 -1.45 -1.10 19.02
CA ASP A 29 -1.66 -0.19 20.14
C ASP A 29 -1.46 1.26 19.63
N PRO A 30 -2.49 2.13 19.66
CA PRO A 30 -2.34 3.50 19.19
C PRO A 30 -1.23 4.27 19.92
N ASN A 31 -0.88 3.88 21.15
CA ASN A 31 0.21 4.46 21.91
C ASN A 31 1.61 3.97 21.47
N ALA A 32 1.67 2.93 20.62
CA ALA A 32 2.90 2.45 20.02
C ALA A 32 3.20 3.14 18.67
N LEU A 33 2.31 4.02 18.19
CA LEU A 33 2.51 4.78 16.97
C LEU A 33 3.14 6.15 17.28
N GLU A 34 4.06 6.56 16.42
CA GLU A 34 4.57 7.93 16.40
C GLU A 34 3.87 8.73 15.30
N PRO A 35 3.56 10.03 15.50
CA PRO A 35 3.03 10.88 14.45
C PRO A 35 3.95 10.92 13.22
N GLY A 36 3.33 10.86 12.04
CA GLY A 36 4.01 10.91 10.75
C GLY A 36 3.83 9.64 9.93
N VAL A 37 4.58 9.56 8.83
CA VAL A 37 4.60 8.44 7.89
C VAL A 37 6.03 7.95 7.71
N THR A 38 6.18 6.66 7.46
CA THR A 38 7.42 6.10 6.92
C THR A 38 7.48 6.47 5.43
N PHE A 39 8.53 7.18 5.05
CA PHE A 39 8.82 7.61 3.70
C PHE A 39 10.06 6.89 3.20
N ARG A 40 9.93 6.16 2.09
CA ARG A 40 11.00 5.38 1.49
C ARG A 40 11.13 5.65 0.02
N VAL A 41 12.35 5.92 -0.44
CA VAL A 41 12.66 6.12 -1.86
C VAL A 41 13.48 4.94 -2.36
N TYR A 42 13.11 4.44 -3.54
CA TYR A 42 13.77 3.34 -4.23
C TYR A 42 14.17 3.81 -5.61
N HIS A 43 15.46 4.00 -5.85
CA HIS A 43 15.98 4.31 -7.17
C HIS A 43 16.01 3.03 -8.01
N VAL A 44 15.18 2.99 -9.04
CA VAL A 44 15.04 1.89 -10.00
C VAL A 44 16.18 1.91 -11.01
N GLY A 45 16.64 3.09 -11.41
CA GLY A 45 17.83 3.28 -12.25
C GLY A 45 17.62 3.05 -13.76
N TYR A 46 16.39 2.85 -14.20
CA TYR A 46 16.03 2.71 -15.62
C TYR A 46 14.74 3.48 -15.92
N PRO A 47 14.51 3.88 -17.19
CA PRO A 47 13.27 4.51 -17.63
C PRO A 47 12.02 3.78 -17.10
N MET A 48 11.12 4.57 -16.54
CA MET A 48 9.83 4.13 -16.00
C MET A 48 8.72 4.77 -16.83
N ASP A 49 7.70 3.98 -17.17
CA ASP A 49 6.48 4.46 -17.83
C ASP A 49 5.21 4.18 -17.01
N ARG A 50 5.40 3.61 -15.83
CA ARG A 50 4.40 3.20 -14.83
C ARG A 50 5.09 2.93 -13.48
N LEU A 51 4.31 2.73 -12.44
CA LEU A 51 4.75 2.26 -11.14
C LEU A 51 5.20 0.80 -11.25
N TYR A 52 6.48 0.55 -10.98
CA TYR A 52 7.02 -0.80 -10.95
C TYR A 52 6.85 -1.42 -9.57
N ASP A 53 6.44 -2.69 -9.56
CA ASP A 53 6.47 -3.49 -8.35
C ASP A 53 7.92 -3.68 -7.90
N LEU A 54 8.18 -3.25 -6.66
CA LEU A 54 9.48 -3.46 -6.02
C LEU A 54 9.58 -4.90 -5.52
N LEU A 55 10.81 -5.43 -5.47
CA LEU A 55 11.03 -6.74 -4.87
C LEU A 55 10.81 -6.67 -3.35
N ASP A 56 10.28 -7.74 -2.76
CA ASP A 56 9.91 -7.79 -1.33
C ASP A 56 11.04 -7.36 -0.38
N ASP A 57 12.28 -7.73 -0.71
CA ASP A 57 13.48 -7.47 0.11
C ASP A 57 14.38 -6.37 -0.49
N GLN A 58 13.84 -5.51 -1.36
CA GLN A 58 14.61 -4.39 -1.89
C GLN A 58 14.91 -3.38 -0.77
N THR A 59 16.18 -3.06 -0.56
CA THR A 59 16.59 -2.01 0.39
C THR A 59 16.30 -0.63 -0.20
N PRO A 60 15.62 0.27 0.52
CA PRO A 60 15.42 1.63 0.05
C PRO A 60 16.72 2.43 0.08
N ASN A 61 16.83 3.42 -0.82
CA ASN A 61 17.93 4.39 -0.84
C ASN A 61 17.75 5.47 0.25
N VAL A 62 16.50 5.78 0.59
CA VAL A 62 16.11 6.70 1.67
C VAL A 62 15.09 5.98 2.55
N ASP A 63 15.26 6.01 3.87
CA ASP A 63 14.27 5.49 4.83
C ASP A 63 14.19 6.44 6.02
N GLU A 64 13.09 7.19 6.13
CA GLU A 64 12.92 8.23 7.13
C GLU A 64 11.47 8.41 7.55
N ARG A 65 11.27 9.12 8.66
CA ARG A 65 9.95 9.60 9.08
C ARG A 65 9.70 10.99 8.50
N ARG A 66 8.49 11.20 7.95
CA ARG A 66 7.99 12.52 7.53
C ARG A 66 6.72 12.86 8.30
N ASP A 67 6.64 14.09 8.80
CA ASP A 67 5.49 14.54 9.60
C ASP A 67 4.33 15.03 8.71
N VAL A 68 4.64 15.45 7.48
CA VAL A 68 3.69 16.01 6.50
C VAL A 68 3.83 15.28 5.17
N VAL A 69 2.69 14.96 4.55
CA VAL A 69 2.60 14.40 3.19
C VAL A 69 2.36 15.56 2.22
N ASP A 70 3.45 16.26 1.87
CA ASP A 70 3.48 17.34 0.89
C ASP A 70 4.94 17.59 0.48
N TRP A 71 5.28 17.27 -0.77
CA TRP A 71 6.67 17.29 -1.30
C TRP A 71 6.69 17.93 -2.69
N PRO A 72 6.68 19.27 -2.75
CA PRO A 72 6.57 19.99 -4.02
C PRO A 72 7.88 20.06 -4.80
N ASP A 73 9.02 19.79 -4.17
CA ASP A 73 10.34 19.99 -4.75
C ASP A 73 10.96 18.66 -5.17
N GLN A 74 11.57 18.62 -6.37
CA GLN A 74 12.23 17.42 -6.89
C GLN A 74 13.33 16.88 -5.96
N GLY A 75 13.96 17.76 -5.15
CA GLY A 75 14.97 17.38 -4.17
C GLY A 75 14.43 16.62 -2.96
N ASP A 76 13.12 16.62 -2.71
CA ASP A 76 12.50 16.01 -1.53
C ASP A 76 12.66 14.48 -1.50
N PHE A 77 12.93 13.88 -2.66
CA PHE A 77 13.08 12.43 -2.83
C PHE A 77 14.53 11.96 -2.59
N GLY A 78 15.26 12.59 -1.66
CA GLY A 78 16.65 12.25 -1.36
C GLY A 78 17.63 12.60 -2.48
N GLY A 79 17.29 13.60 -3.31
CA GLY A 79 18.09 14.05 -4.44
C GLY A 79 17.98 13.20 -5.71
N PHE A 80 17.05 12.23 -5.76
CA PHE A 80 16.72 11.53 -7.00
C PHE A 80 15.74 12.37 -7.82
N GLU A 81 16.14 12.71 -9.05
CA GLU A 81 15.32 13.52 -9.95
C GLU A 81 14.42 12.67 -10.86
N ASP A 82 14.86 11.45 -11.19
CA ASP A 82 14.19 10.52 -12.12
C ASP A 82 14.32 9.06 -11.66
N HIS A 83 13.51 8.19 -12.24
CA HIS A 83 13.61 6.72 -12.14
C HIS A 83 13.56 6.17 -10.71
N PHE A 84 12.65 6.69 -9.89
CA PHE A 84 12.44 6.21 -8.53
C PHE A 84 10.97 5.90 -8.24
N VAL A 85 10.76 5.07 -7.23
CA VAL A 85 9.45 4.83 -6.61
C VAL A 85 9.52 5.35 -5.18
N VAL A 86 8.44 5.97 -4.72
CA VAL A 86 8.27 6.37 -3.32
C VAL A 86 7.21 5.49 -2.68
N HIS A 87 7.54 4.89 -1.55
CA HIS A 87 6.55 4.31 -0.64
C HIS A 87 6.33 5.23 0.54
N VAL A 88 5.06 5.60 0.73
CA VAL A 88 4.58 6.29 1.92
C VAL A 88 3.67 5.35 2.67
N ARG A 89 4.02 5.01 3.91
CA ARG A 89 3.26 4.06 4.74
C ARG A 89 2.99 4.65 6.12
N GLY A 90 1.78 4.45 6.61
CA GLY A 90 1.38 4.91 7.93
C GLY A 90 -0.04 4.49 8.24
N TYR A 91 -0.56 5.02 9.34
CA TYR A 91 -1.94 4.84 9.76
C TYR A 91 -2.65 6.19 9.75
N LEU A 92 -3.90 6.18 9.33
CA LEU A 92 -4.77 7.35 9.39
C LEU A 92 -5.68 7.24 10.61
N ALA A 93 -5.56 8.17 11.56
CA ALA A 93 -6.51 8.28 12.66
C ALA A 93 -7.81 8.88 12.15
N VAL A 94 -8.93 8.16 12.34
CA VAL A 94 -10.27 8.57 11.91
C VAL A 94 -11.16 8.70 13.15
N ASP A 95 -11.61 9.92 13.45
CA ASP A 95 -12.38 10.21 14.67
C ASP A 95 -13.86 9.82 14.56
N ALA A 96 -14.41 9.80 13.35
CA ALA A 96 -15.82 9.52 13.10
C ALA A 96 -15.98 8.52 11.95
N PRO A 97 -16.83 7.49 12.10
CA PRO A 97 -17.11 6.59 10.99
C PRO A 97 -17.84 7.33 9.87
N GLY A 98 -17.52 7.01 8.62
CA GLY A 98 -18.18 7.57 7.45
C GLY A 98 -17.28 7.56 6.22
N ARG A 99 -17.86 7.96 5.08
CA ARG A 99 -17.14 8.01 3.82
C ARG A 99 -16.21 9.22 3.75
N TYR A 100 -14.95 8.96 3.45
CA TYR A 100 -13.92 9.99 3.25
C TYR A 100 -13.48 10.03 1.78
N GLU A 101 -13.32 11.24 1.25
CA GLU A 101 -12.76 11.46 -0.09
C GLU A 101 -11.28 11.83 0.01
N PHE A 102 -10.49 11.20 -0.82
CA PHE A 102 -9.05 11.40 -0.92
C PHE A 102 -8.70 12.00 -2.28
N ARG A 103 -7.60 12.76 -2.33
CA ARG A 103 -7.06 13.32 -3.56
C ARG A 103 -5.55 13.19 -3.56
N LEU A 104 -4.99 12.67 -4.65
CA LEU A 104 -3.57 12.76 -4.96
C LEU A 104 -3.37 13.77 -6.08
N THR A 105 -2.30 14.57 -5.99
CA THR A 105 -1.80 15.41 -7.08
C THR A 105 -0.34 15.07 -7.26
N THR A 106 0.02 14.41 -8.36
CA THR A 106 1.37 13.89 -8.57
C THR A 106 1.86 14.08 -10.00
N ASP A 107 3.18 14.17 -10.13
CA ASP A 107 3.97 14.18 -11.36
C ASP A 107 5.18 13.27 -11.10
N ASP A 108 5.30 12.07 -11.67
CA ASP A 108 4.35 11.36 -12.54
C ASP A 108 3.28 10.59 -11.72
N GLY A 109 3.21 9.26 -11.94
CA GLY A 109 2.14 8.40 -11.47
C GLY A 109 2.16 8.08 -9.97
N SER A 110 0.99 7.80 -9.42
CA SER A 110 0.81 7.46 -8.01
C SER A 110 -0.35 6.51 -7.77
N ARG A 111 -0.39 5.92 -6.57
CA ARG A 111 -1.46 5.04 -6.11
C ARG A 111 -1.73 5.26 -4.63
N LEU A 112 -3.00 5.20 -4.23
CA LEU A 112 -3.40 5.21 -2.83
C LEU A 112 -4.17 3.94 -2.48
N MET A 113 -3.75 3.29 -1.40
CA MET A 113 -4.44 2.17 -0.78
C MET A 113 -4.82 2.53 0.66
N ILE A 114 -6.05 2.20 1.06
CA ILE A 114 -6.55 2.29 2.44
C ILE A 114 -6.99 0.90 2.86
N ASP A 115 -6.49 0.40 3.99
CA ASP A 115 -6.78 -0.95 4.51
C ASP A 115 -6.63 -2.08 3.47
N GLY A 116 -5.63 -1.93 2.58
CA GLY A 116 -5.33 -2.89 1.53
C GLY A 116 -6.23 -2.80 0.28
N ALA A 117 -7.24 -1.92 0.28
CA ALA A 117 -8.04 -1.61 -0.89
C ALA A 117 -7.45 -0.44 -1.67
N GLU A 118 -7.23 -0.61 -2.97
CA GLU A 118 -6.83 0.48 -3.86
C GLU A 118 -8.03 1.41 -4.10
N ILE A 119 -7.89 2.68 -3.72
CA ILE A 119 -8.94 3.69 -3.88
C ILE A 119 -8.59 4.76 -4.92
N ILE A 120 -7.31 4.91 -5.25
CA ILE A 120 -6.82 5.77 -6.35
C ILE A 120 -5.73 5.00 -7.09
N ASP A 121 -5.93 4.80 -8.39
CA ASP A 121 -4.91 4.36 -9.34
C ASP A 121 -4.65 5.52 -10.31
N HIS A 122 -3.57 6.26 -10.15
CA HIS A 122 -3.18 7.40 -10.99
C HIS A 122 -1.83 7.12 -11.65
N ASP A 123 -1.67 5.92 -12.20
CA ASP A 123 -0.40 5.46 -12.79
C ASP A 123 -0.14 6.03 -14.19
N GLY A 124 1.12 5.95 -14.61
CA GLY A 124 1.63 6.38 -15.92
C GLY A 124 2.38 7.70 -15.88
N LEU A 125 3.01 8.02 -17.01
CA LEU A 125 3.66 9.32 -17.21
C LEU A 125 2.65 10.42 -17.49
N HIS A 126 2.69 11.47 -16.69
CA HIS A 126 1.86 12.65 -16.84
C HIS A 126 2.36 13.80 -15.97
N ALA A 127 2.15 15.02 -16.45
CA ALA A 127 2.35 16.21 -15.63
C ALA A 127 1.46 16.19 -14.37
N ALA A 128 1.79 17.05 -13.40
CA ALA A 128 1.03 17.25 -12.16
C ALA A 128 -0.48 17.38 -12.40
N THR A 129 -1.23 16.32 -12.09
CA THR A 129 -2.70 16.30 -12.21
C THR A 129 -3.32 15.63 -11.01
N ALA A 130 -4.56 16.03 -10.68
CA ALA A 130 -5.27 15.52 -9.52
C ALA A 130 -6.16 14.32 -9.89
N LYS A 131 -6.16 13.29 -9.03
CA LYS A 131 -7.14 12.18 -9.06
C LYS A 131 -7.74 11.97 -7.68
N THR A 132 -9.03 11.65 -7.64
CA THR A 132 -9.78 11.43 -6.41
C THR A 132 -10.24 9.98 -6.26
N GLY A 133 -10.45 9.58 -5.02
CA GLY A 133 -10.95 8.27 -4.61
C GLY A 133 -11.67 8.38 -3.27
N ALA A 134 -12.26 7.29 -2.79
CA ALA A 134 -12.94 7.30 -1.49
C ALA A 134 -12.83 5.95 -0.78
N ALA A 135 -12.88 6.00 0.55
CA ALA A 135 -13.00 4.84 1.43
C ALA A 135 -14.16 5.07 2.42
N ASP A 136 -14.75 3.99 2.91
CA ASP A 136 -15.89 3.96 3.84
C ASP A 136 -15.46 3.64 5.28
#